data_AF-A0A9D7UJ00-F1
#
_entry.id   AF-A0A9D7UJ00-F1
#
_cell.length_a   1.000
_cell.length_b   1.000
_cell.length_c   1.000
_cell.angle_alpha   90.00
_cell.angle_beta   90.00
_cell.angle_gamma   90.00
#
_symmetry.space_group_name_H-M   'P 1'
#
loop_
_entity.id
_entity.type
_entity.pdbx_description
1 polymer ?
#
loop_
_entity_poly.entity_id
_entity_poly.type
_entity_poly.pdbx_seq_one_letter_code
_entity_poly.pdbx_strand_id
1 'polypeptide(L)'
;MLYILSIPTILINLFNIESQIFSNFIFKLPLFIADITIFFILLNLFSRKQNRVILFYFINPIIIYAIYMHSQLDIIPIALLFISLYFLIKNKLLYFSIFLGFALSTKLNILIVLPLLFFYLLKKYNIKKTLIYTLIPFGILFLFDLPYLLSSGFLEMVLFNPKQSLLFDSYYKIGNLELLLPVASIAMVYLHFLNQNKVNHDLLFFYFGILFTATIFFIYPAPAWYIWLVPFMSIYF
;
A
#
# COMPACT_ATOMS: atom_id res chain seq x y z
N MET A 1 -12.72 1.03 0.49
CA MET A 1 -12.43 1.54 1.86
C MET A 1 -13.69 1.79 2.68
N LEU A 2 -14.70 2.48 2.12
CA LEU A 2 -15.96 2.76 2.82
C LEU A 2 -16.70 1.51 3.32
N TYR A 3 -16.74 0.44 2.53
CA TYR A 3 -17.31 -0.85 2.96
C TYR A 3 -16.66 -1.45 4.21
N ILE A 4 -15.36 -1.20 4.42
CA ILE A 4 -14.65 -1.69 5.61
C ILE A 4 -15.05 -0.85 6.83
N LEU A 5 -15.15 0.47 6.64
CA LEU A 5 -15.52 1.41 7.70
C LEU A 5 -17.02 1.42 8.00
N SER A 6 -17.87 0.92 7.10
CA SER A 6 -19.31 0.81 7.35
C SER A 6 -19.62 -0.25 8.42
N ILE A 7 -18.78 -1.28 8.57
CA ILE A 7 -18.96 -2.34 9.56
C ILE A 7 -18.98 -1.77 11.00
N PRO A 8 -17.95 -1.05 11.48
CA PRO A 8 -18.00 -0.48 12.82
C PRO A 8 -19.12 0.55 12.99
N THR A 9 -19.47 1.33 11.96
CA THR A 9 -20.60 2.26 12.06
C THR A 9 -21.94 1.55 12.21
N ILE A 10 -22.13 0.42 11.54
CA ILE A 10 -23.34 -0.42 11.70
C ILE A 10 -23.41 -0.94 13.13
N LEU A 11 -22.30 -1.41 13.70
CA LEU A 11 -22.26 -1.87 15.09
C LEU A 11 -22.59 -0.74 16.08
N ILE A 12 -22.04 0.46 15.88
CA ILE A 12 -22.33 1.64 16.71
C ILE A 12 -23.82 1.96 16.71
N ASN A 13 -24.44 1.95 15.52
CA ASN A 13 -25.86 2.23 15.37
C ASN A 13 -26.75 1.11 15.94
N LEU A 14 -26.38 -0.16 15.72
CA LEU A 14 -27.16 -1.32 16.22
C LEU A 14 -27.24 -1.37 17.74
N PHE A 15 -26.17 -0.96 18.43
CA PHE A 15 -26.11 -0.95 19.89
C PHE A 15 -26.44 0.41 20.51
N ASN A 16 -26.90 1.40 19.73
CA ASN A 16 -27.19 2.77 20.17
C ASN A 16 -26.10 3.35 21.08
N ILE A 17 -24.84 3.26 20.63
CA ILE A 17 -23.70 3.71 21.42
C ILE A 17 -23.63 5.23 21.37
N GLU A 18 -24.06 5.88 22.46
CA GLU A 18 -24.07 7.35 22.57
C GLU A 18 -22.71 7.92 23.00
N SER A 19 -21.86 7.12 23.64
CA SER A 19 -20.54 7.58 24.10
C SER A 19 -19.60 7.84 22.93
N GLN A 20 -19.20 9.11 22.76
CA GLN A 20 -18.26 9.52 21.71
C GLN A 20 -16.92 8.78 21.79
N ILE A 21 -16.42 8.51 23.00
CA ILE A 21 -15.15 7.80 23.21
C ILE A 21 -15.27 6.35 22.71
N PHE A 22 -16.37 5.67 23.04
CA PHE A 22 -16.58 4.28 22.66
C PHE A 22 -16.87 4.14 21.16
N SER A 23 -17.64 5.06 20.59
CA SER A 23 -17.86 5.18 19.14
C SER A 23 -16.55 5.36 18.38
N ASN A 24 -15.70 6.29 18.82
CA ASN A 24 -14.37 6.50 18.23
C ASN A 24 -13.49 5.25 18.32
N PHE A 25 -13.50 4.55 19.44
CA PHE A 25 -12.73 3.31 19.62
C PHE A 25 -13.18 2.23 18.62
N ILE A 26 -14.49 1.99 18.52
CA ILE A 26 -15.05 1.01 17.58
C ILE A 26 -14.75 1.39 16.13
N PHE A 27 -14.89 2.66 15.78
CA PHE A 27 -14.60 3.15 14.43
C PHE A 27 -13.13 2.95 14.02
N LYS A 28 -12.20 3.01 14.98
CA LYS A 28 -10.76 2.80 14.72
C LYS A 28 -10.33 1.33 14.73
N LEU A 29 -11.21 0.38 15.09
CA LEU A 29 -10.87 -1.06 15.11
C LEU A 29 -10.31 -1.59 13.79
N PRO A 30 -10.83 -1.23 12.59
CA PRO A 30 -10.24 -1.69 11.34
C PRO A 30 -8.78 -1.23 11.15
N LEU A 31 -8.43 -0.04 11.64
CA LEU A 31 -7.06 0.48 11.57
C LEU A 31 -6.13 -0.29 12.50
N PHE A 32 -6.59 -0.57 13.72
CA PHE A 32 -5.85 -1.38 14.69
C PHE A 32 -5.61 -2.81 14.18
N ILE A 33 -6.65 -3.44 13.59
CA ILE A 33 -6.53 -4.78 13.00
C ILE A 33 -5.54 -4.77 11.83
N ALA A 34 -5.58 -3.74 10.97
CA ALA A 34 -4.64 -3.59 9.86
C ALA A 34 -3.19 -3.45 10.36
N ASP A 35 -2.95 -2.62 11.37
CA ASP A 35 -1.63 -2.44 12.00
C ASP A 35 -1.07 -3.75 12.57
N ILE A 36 -1.88 -4.44 13.39
CA ILE A 36 -1.52 -5.73 13.98
C ILE A 36 -1.27 -6.79 12.90
N THR A 37 -2.03 -6.77 11.82
CA THR A 37 -1.85 -7.71 10.71
C THR A 37 -0.49 -7.53 10.06
N ILE A 38 -0.08 -6.30 9.78
CA ILE A 38 1.26 -6.01 9.24
C ILE A 38 2.33 -6.46 10.23
N PHE A 39 2.17 -6.14 11.52
CA PHE A 39 3.11 -6.56 12.56
C PHE A 39 3.33 -8.08 12.59
N PHE A 40 2.26 -8.86 12.63
CA PHE A 40 2.37 -10.32 12.65
C PHE A 40 2.96 -10.90 11.36
N ILE A 41 2.63 -10.33 10.20
CA ILE A 41 3.22 -10.73 8.92
C ILE A 41 4.73 -10.46 8.94
N LEU A 42 5.16 -9.28 9.41
CA LEU A 42 6.57 -8.94 9.52
C LEU A 42 7.33 -9.89 10.46
N LEU A 43 6.77 -10.20 11.64
CA LEU A 43 7.38 -11.15 12.58
C LEU A 43 7.51 -12.57 12.00
N ASN A 44 6.52 -13.00 11.22
CA ASN A 44 6.52 -14.32 10.58
C ASN A 44 7.54 -14.39 9.43
N LEU A 45 7.54 -13.39 8.54
CA LEU A 45 8.44 -13.36 7.38
C LEU A 45 9.90 -13.09 7.77
N PHE A 46 10.14 -12.29 8.81
CA PHE A 46 11.47 -11.87 9.24
C PHE A 46 11.76 -12.29 10.68
N SER A 47 11.56 -13.58 10.99
CA SER A 47 11.71 -14.16 12.34
C SER A 47 13.08 -13.95 12.98
N ARG A 48 14.14 -13.75 12.19
CA ARG A 48 15.49 -13.43 12.70
C ARG A 48 15.68 -11.96 13.08
N LYS A 49 14.72 -11.10 12.75
CA LYS A 49 14.77 -9.64 12.92
C LYS A 49 13.64 -9.09 13.81
N GLN A 50 13.06 -9.93 14.68
CA GLN A 50 11.89 -9.55 15.50
C GLN A 50 12.11 -8.27 16.31
N ASN A 51 13.26 -8.11 16.96
CA ASN A 51 13.58 -6.90 17.73
C ASN A 51 13.57 -5.63 16.87
N ARG A 52 14.05 -5.74 15.63
CA ARG A 52 14.05 -4.62 14.66
C ARG A 52 12.64 -4.30 14.20
N VAL A 53 11.81 -5.30 13.92
CA VAL A 53 10.40 -5.10 13.59
C VAL A 53 9.66 -4.41 14.76
N ILE A 54 9.91 -4.83 15.99
CA ILE A 54 9.30 -4.19 17.17
C ILE A 54 9.73 -2.73 17.28
N LEU A 55 11.03 -2.45 17.17
CA LEU A 55 11.57 -1.11 17.39
C LEU A 55 11.29 -0.14 16.24
N PHE A 56 11.47 -0.58 14.99
CA PHE A 56 11.37 0.28 13.81
C PHE A 56 9.98 0.29 13.15
N TYR A 57 9.10 -0.66 13.47
CA TYR A 57 7.71 -0.64 13.02
C TYR A 57 6.72 -0.45 14.18
N PHE A 58 6.65 -1.38 15.12
CA PHE A 58 5.56 -1.41 16.10
C PHE A 58 5.59 -0.23 17.09
N ILE A 59 6.77 0.15 17.56
CA ILE A 59 6.98 1.29 18.47
C ILE A 59 7.31 2.57 17.67
N ASN A 60 7.24 2.54 16.34
CA ASN A 60 7.62 3.68 15.52
C ASN A 60 6.67 4.87 15.77
N PRO A 61 7.18 6.06 16.15
CA PRO A 61 6.34 7.21 16.46
C PRO A 61 5.48 7.68 15.29
N ILE A 62 5.95 7.48 14.04
CA ILE A 62 5.18 7.80 12.83
C ILE A 62 3.96 6.89 12.73
N ILE A 63 4.12 5.58 12.95
CA ILE A 63 3.03 4.60 12.93
C ILE A 63 2.04 4.92 14.05
N ILE A 64 2.53 5.13 15.27
CA ILE A 64 1.68 5.43 16.43
C ILE A 64 0.86 6.70 16.19
N TYR A 65 1.51 7.78 15.77
CA TYR A 65 0.84 9.04 15.49
C TYR A 65 -0.17 8.90 14.35
N ALA A 66 0.26 8.33 13.22
CA ALA A 66 -0.56 8.32 12.02
C ALA A 66 -1.80 7.41 12.19
N ILE A 67 -1.71 6.30 12.92
CA ILE A 67 -2.82 5.37 13.12
C ILE A 67 -3.72 5.78 14.30
N TYR A 68 -3.13 6.01 15.48
CA TYR A 68 -3.93 6.15 16.70
C TYR A 68 -4.36 7.59 16.96
N MET A 69 -3.51 8.57 16.64
CA MET A 69 -3.82 9.99 16.82
C MET A 69 -4.52 10.57 15.58
N HIS A 70 -3.90 10.44 14.40
CA HIS A 70 -4.42 11.02 13.15
C HIS A 70 -5.47 10.15 12.45
N SER A 71 -5.50 8.83 12.72
CA SER A 71 -6.44 7.88 12.12
C SER A 71 -6.38 7.80 10.60
N GLN A 72 -5.16 7.79 10.08
CA GLN A 72 -4.87 7.63 8.67
C GLN A 72 -5.35 6.25 8.17
N LEU A 73 -6.28 6.28 7.22
CA LEU A 73 -6.87 5.07 6.66
C LEU A 73 -5.92 4.25 5.78
N ASP A 74 -4.80 4.85 5.37
CA ASP A 74 -3.84 4.23 4.44
C ASP A 74 -3.16 2.98 4.99
N ILE A 75 -3.23 2.73 6.30
CA ILE A 75 -2.77 1.46 6.87
C ILE A 75 -3.55 0.26 6.32
N ILE A 76 -4.82 0.44 5.95
CA ILE A 76 -5.67 -0.63 5.41
C ILE A 76 -5.16 -1.15 4.05
N PRO A 77 -4.96 -0.31 3.01
CA PRO A 77 -4.37 -0.77 1.74
C PRO A 77 -2.99 -1.39 1.94
N ILE A 78 -2.18 -0.85 2.84
CA ILE A 78 -0.85 -1.40 3.14
C ILE A 78 -0.96 -2.78 3.80
N ALA A 79 -1.87 -2.99 4.75
CA ALA A 79 -2.10 -4.31 5.35
C ALA A 79 -2.59 -5.35 4.33
N LEU A 80 -3.51 -4.96 3.44
CA LEU A 80 -3.95 -5.82 2.34
C LEU A 80 -2.81 -6.15 1.36
N LEU A 81 -1.92 -5.19 1.08
CA LEU A 81 -0.70 -5.43 0.33
C LEU A 81 0.22 -6.42 1.05
N PHE A 82 0.43 -6.29 2.37
CA PHE A 82 1.24 -7.25 3.14
C PHE A 82 0.64 -8.65 3.14
N ILE A 83 -0.69 -8.79 3.27
CA ILE A 83 -1.38 -10.09 3.14
C ILE A 83 -1.15 -10.67 1.74
N SER A 84 -1.28 -9.84 0.71
CA SER A 84 -0.99 -10.24 -0.68
C SER A 84 0.44 -10.78 -0.81
N LEU A 85 1.43 -10.04 -0.33
CA LEU A 85 2.84 -10.44 -0.36
C LEU A 85 3.11 -11.71 0.47
N TYR A 86 2.45 -11.88 1.61
CA TYR A 86 2.54 -13.11 2.39
C TYR A 86 2.11 -14.33 1.57
N PHE A 87 0.98 -14.24 0.85
CA PHE A 87 0.54 -15.33 -0.04
C PHE A 87 1.45 -15.53 -1.25
N LEU A 88 2.05 -14.45 -1.78
CA LEU A 88 3.05 -14.56 -2.85
C LEU A 88 4.25 -15.39 -2.40
N ILE A 89 4.75 -15.14 -1.20
CA ILE A 89 5.89 -15.87 -0.60
C ILE A 89 5.54 -17.34 -0.34
N LYS A 90 4.29 -17.62 0.05
CA LYS A 90 3.79 -19.00 0.21
C LYS A 90 3.42 -19.67 -1.13
N ASN A 91 3.75 -19.06 -2.27
CA ASN A 91 3.42 -19.53 -3.63
C ASN A 91 1.92 -19.75 -3.88
N LYS A 92 1.05 -19.03 -3.17
CA LYS A 92 -0.42 -19.08 -3.28
C LYS A 92 -0.91 -17.93 -4.17
N LEU A 93 -0.61 -18.00 -5.46
CA LEU A 93 -0.79 -16.89 -6.43
C LEU A 93 -2.23 -16.36 -6.55
N LEU A 94 -3.24 -17.23 -6.45
CA LEU A 94 -4.63 -16.79 -6.50
C LEU A 94 -4.96 -15.87 -5.31
N TYR A 95 -4.62 -16.27 -4.09
CA TYR A 95 -4.83 -15.46 -2.89
C TYR A 95 -4.00 -14.17 -2.93
N PHE A 96 -2.74 -14.24 -3.39
CA PHE A 96 -1.93 -13.05 -3.65
C PHE A 96 -2.69 -12.03 -4.52
N SER A 97 -3.24 -12.49 -5.64
CA SER A 97 -3.93 -11.63 -6.61
C SER A 97 -5.24 -11.08 -6.06
N ILE A 98 -5.97 -11.89 -5.29
CA ILE A 98 -7.23 -11.48 -4.66
C ILE A 98 -6.99 -10.35 -3.65
N PHE A 99 -6.03 -10.54 -2.73
CA PHE A 99 -5.71 -9.52 -1.73
C PHE A 99 -5.08 -8.27 -2.35
N LEU A 100 -4.32 -8.40 -3.44
CA LEU A 100 -3.83 -7.26 -4.20
C LEU A 100 -4.98 -6.46 -4.82
N GLY A 101 -6.00 -7.14 -5.35
CA GLY A 101 -7.23 -6.54 -5.84
C GLY A 101 -7.98 -5.76 -4.77
N PHE A 102 -8.13 -6.35 -3.57
CA PHE A 102 -8.71 -5.63 -2.42
C PHE A 102 -7.88 -4.42 -2.02
N ALA A 103 -6.55 -4.52 -2.01
CA ALA A 103 -5.68 -3.38 -1.71
C ALA A 103 -5.90 -2.24 -2.72
N LEU A 104 -5.90 -2.53 -4.02
CA LEU A 104 -6.18 -1.57 -5.09
C LEU A 104 -7.57 -0.92 -4.95
N SER A 105 -8.59 -1.72 -4.64
CA SER A 105 -9.98 -1.26 -4.44
C SER A 105 -10.15 -0.37 -3.20
N THR A 106 -9.16 -0.33 -2.30
CA THR A 106 -9.19 0.58 -1.15
C THR A 106 -8.53 1.92 -1.45
N LYS A 107 -7.41 1.93 -2.19
CA LYS A 107 -6.71 3.16 -2.58
C LYS A 107 -5.77 2.90 -3.76
N LEU A 108 -5.80 3.81 -4.74
CA LEU A 108 -5.01 3.70 -5.97
C LEU A 108 -3.50 3.91 -5.79
N ASN A 109 -3.03 4.36 -4.63
CA ASN A 109 -1.59 4.46 -4.36
C ASN A 109 -0.88 3.08 -4.46
N ILE A 110 -1.61 1.98 -4.27
CA ILE A 110 -1.11 0.61 -4.48
C ILE A 110 -0.76 0.34 -5.97
N LEU A 111 -1.27 1.11 -6.93
CA LEU A 111 -0.87 0.95 -8.34
C LEU A 111 0.64 1.08 -8.55
N ILE A 112 1.32 1.88 -7.72
CA ILE A 112 2.76 2.11 -7.84
C ILE A 112 3.56 0.82 -7.69
N VAL A 113 3.06 -0.18 -6.94
CA VAL A 113 3.77 -1.44 -6.73
C VAL A 113 3.57 -2.45 -7.86
N LEU A 114 2.58 -2.25 -8.74
CA LEU A 114 2.21 -3.22 -9.76
C LEU A 114 3.30 -3.52 -10.78
N PRO A 115 4.07 -2.54 -11.30
CA PRO A 115 5.18 -2.83 -12.22
C PRO A 115 6.22 -3.77 -11.59
N LEU A 116 6.60 -3.54 -10.32
CA LEU A 116 7.53 -4.42 -9.61
C LEU A 116 6.97 -5.84 -9.47
N LEU A 117 5.70 -5.97 -9.08
CA LEU A 117 5.03 -7.27 -8.96
C LEU A 117 4.93 -7.99 -10.30
N PHE A 118 4.59 -7.29 -11.36
CA PHE A 118 4.54 -7.84 -12.72
C PHE A 118 5.91 -8.37 -13.16
N PHE A 119 6.99 -7.59 -13.00
CA PHE A 119 8.34 -8.02 -13.35
C PHE A 119 8.84 -9.17 -12.46
N TYR A 120 8.47 -9.17 -11.18
CA TYR A 120 8.79 -10.26 -10.27
C TYR A 120 8.14 -11.57 -10.73
N LEU A 121 6.86 -11.53 -11.10
CA LEU A 121 6.12 -12.68 -11.61
C LEU A 121 6.68 -13.17 -12.95
N LEU A 122 7.00 -12.25 -13.88
CA LEU A 122 7.62 -12.61 -15.17
C LEU A 122 8.94 -13.37 -14.98
N LYS A 123 9.74 -13.01 -13.97
CA LYS A 123 11.02 -13.68 -13.69
C LYS A 123 10.87 -15.00 -12.93
N LYS A 124 9.72 -15.25 -12.28
CA LYS A 124 9.45 -16.47 -11.49
C LYS A 124 8.56 -17.48 -12.21
N TYR A 125 7.70 -17.03 -13.10
CA TYR A 125 6.65 -17.83 -13.73
C TYR A 125 6.56 -17.53 -15.24
N ASN A 126 5.81 -18.35 -15.97
CA ASN A 126 5.59 -18.12 -17.40
C ASN A 126 4.67 -16.90 -17.64
N ILE A 127 4.70 -16.40 -18.88
CA ILE A 127 3.92 -15.22 -19.29
C ILE A 127 2.42 -15.39 -19.05
N LYS A 128 1.86 -16.58 -19.32
CA LYS A 128 0.43 -16.88 -19.12
C LYS A 128 0.02 -16.73 -17.66
N LYS A 129 0.76 -17.35 -16.72
CA LYS A 129 0.49 -17.19 -15.29
C LYS A 129 0.66 -15.75 -14.85
N THR A 130 1.71 -15.09 -15.32
CA THR A 130 1.95 -13.69 -14.98
C THR A 130 0.77 -12.81 -15.36
N LEU A 131 0.33 -12.89 -16.62
CA LEU A 131 -0.83 -12.12 -17.11
C LEU A 131 -2.09 -12.41 -16.29
N ILE A 132 -2.42 -13.68 -16.05
CA ILE A 132 -3.61 -14.06 -15.27
C ILE A 132 -3.57 -13.43 -13.86
N TYR A 133 -2.47 -13.62 -13.13
CA TYR A 133 -2.37 -13.15 -11.75
C TYR A 133 -2.15 -11.63 -11.64
N THR A 134 -1.75 -10.96 -12.72
CA THR A 134 -1.72 -9.49 -12.77
C THR A 134 -3.05 -8.87 -13.19
N LEU A 135 -3.92 -9.60 -13.88
CA LEU A 135 -5.23 -9.11 -14.32
C LEU A 135 -6.34 -9.32 -13.28
N ILE A 136 -6.27 -10.39 -12.48
CA ILE A 136 -7.23 -10.65 -11.38
C ILE A 136 -7.42 -9.43 -10.45
N PRO A 137 -6.36 -8.74 -9.99
CA PRO A 137 -6.49 -7.55 -9.14
C PRO A 137 -7.35 -6.44 -9.77
N PHE A 138 -7.20 -6.21 -11.08
CA PHE A 138 -8.01 -5.23 -11.81
C PHE A 138 -9.48 -5.67 -11.91
N GLY A 139 -9.73 -6.96 -12.14
CA GLY A 139 -11.09 -7.50 -12.12
C GLY A 139 -11.81 -7.25 -10.78
N ILE A 140 -11.09 -7.38 -9.67
CA ILE A 140 -11.62 -7.07 -8.33
C ILE A 140 -11.83 -5.57 -8.15
N LEU A 141 -10.87 -4.73 -8.55
CA LEU A 141 -11.03 -3.27 -8.54
C LEU A 141 -12.29 -2.86 -9.30
N PHE A 142 -12.49 -3.35 -10.52
CA PHE A 142 -13.69 -3.07 -11.28
C PHE A 142 -14.93 -3.58 -10.57
N LEU A 143 -14.93 -4.80 -10.02
CA LEU A 143 -16.10 -5.34 -9.31
C LEU A 143 -16.58 -4.42 -8.16
N PHE A 144 -15.66 -3.87 -7.37
CA PHE A 144 -16.01 -3.02 -6.22
C PHE A 144 -16.29 -1.56 -6.60
N ASP A 145 -15.62 -1.04 -7.63
CA ASP A 145 -15.73 0.36 -8.02
C ASP A 145 -16.78 0.61 -9.11
N LEU A 146 -17.21 -0.44 -9.85
CA LEU A 146 -18.18 -0.35 -10.96
C LEU A 146 -19.46 0.41 -10.62
N PRO A 147 -20.09 0.24 -9.43
CA PRO A 147 -21.28 1.00 -9.09
C PRO A 147 -21.06 2.53 -9.01
N TYR A 148 -19.81 2.97 -8.86
CA TYR A 148 -19.45 4.36 -8.60
C TYR A 148 -18.67 5.02 -9.75
N LEU A 149 -18.17 4.27 -10.74
CA LEU A 149 -17.28 4.76 -11.80
C LEU A 149 -17.78 6.03 -12.53
N LEU A 150 -19.10 6.16 -12.71
CA LEU A 150 -19.73 7.28 -13.41
C LEU A 150 -20.20 8.42 -12.48
N SER A 151 -20.05 8.25 -11.17
CA SER A 151 -20.43 9.30 -10.21
C SER A 151 -19.38 10.42 -10.20
N SER A 152 -19.83 11.68 -10.15
CA SER A 152 -18.93 12.84 -10.05
C SER A 152 -18.01 12.74 -8.84
N GLY A 153 -18.53 12.29 -7.70
CA GLY A 153 -17.75 12.08 -6.48
C GLY A 153 -16.59 11.08 -6.67
N PHE A 154 -16.84 9.95 -7.35
CA PHE A 154 -15.75 9.00 -7.63
C PHE A 154 -14.72 9.58 -8.59
N LEU A 155 -15.17 10.24 -9.66
CA LEU A 155 -14.28 10.88 -10.63
C LEU A 155 -13.36 11.89 -9.95
N GLU A 156 -13.90 12.83 -9.17
CA GLU A 156 -13.12 13.90 -8.53
C GLU A 156 -12.28 13.42 -7.34
N MET A 157 -12.82 12.52 -6.50
CA MET A 157 -12.15 12.11 -5.27
C MET A 157 -11.17 10.94 -5.46
N VAL A 158 -11.41 10.07 -6.45
CA VAL A 158 -10.61 8.85 -6.66
C VAL A 158 -9.73 8.97 -7.90
N LEU A 159 -10.30 9.21 -9.08
CA LEU A 159 -9.53 9.20 -10.34
C LEU A 159 -8.73 10.49 -10.55
N PHE A 160 -9.36 11.64 -10.38
CA PHE A 160 -8.75 12.97 -10.57
C PHE A 160 -8.38 13.63 -9.26
N ASN A 161 -7.99 12.83 -8.26
CA ASN A 161 -7.62 13.35 -6.96
C ASN A 161 -6.40 14.29 -7.09
N PRO A 162 -6.49 15.55 -6.64
CA PRO A 162 -5.41 16.53 -6.80
C PRO A 162 -4.11 16.10 -6.09
N LYS A 163 -4.18 15.24 -5.06
CA LYS A 163 -2.97 14.73 -4.40
C LYS A 163 -2.12 13.83 -5.32
N GLN A 164 -2.67 13.33 -6.42
CA GLN A 164 -1.90 12.58 -7.42
C GLN A 164 -1.03 13.52 -8.28
N SER A 165 -1.38 14.81 -8.42
CA SER A 165 -0.59 15.77 -9.19
C SER A 165 0.76 16.09 -8.54
N LEU A 166 0.91 15.82 -7.23
CA LEU A 166 2.15 16.03 -6.48
C LEU A 166 3.38 15.35 -7.13
N LEU A 167 3.18 14.25 -7.87
CA LEU A 167 4.24 13.57 -8.60
C LEU A 167 4.84 14.41 -9.75
N PHE A 168 4.10 15.42 -10.21
CA PHE A 168 4.48 16.31 -11.30
C PHE A 168 4.92 17.71 -10.81
N ASP A 169 4.68 18.04 -9.55
CA ASP A 169 4.95 19.37 -8.99
C ASP A 169 6.44 19.61 -8.68
N SER A 170 7.23 18.54 -8.58
CA SER A 170 8.66 18.61 -8.23
C SER A 170 9.55 18.25 -9.42
N TYR A 171 10.40 19.19 -9.83
CA TYR A 171 11.27 19.04 -10.98
C TYR A 171 12.61 19.76 -10.80
N TYR A 172 13.61 19.33 -11.55
CA TYR A 172 14.88 20.01 -11.71
C TYR A 172 14.99 20.58 -13.13
N LYS A 173 15.32 21.87 -13.27
CA LYS A 173 15.46 22.52 -14.58
C LYS A 173 16.88 22.35 -15.13
N ILE A 174 16.99 21.79 -16.33
CA ILE A 174 18.23 21.69 -17.11
C ILE A 174 18.03 22.48 -18.41
N GLY A 175 18.39 23.77 -18.38
CA GLY A 175 18.00 24.71 -19.45
C GLY A 175 16.48 24.81 -19.54
N ASN A 176 15.93 24.49 -20.72
CA ASN A 176 14.48 24.49 -20.96
C ASN A 176 13.79 23.16 -20.61
N LEU A 177 14.55 22.12 -20.22
CA LEU A 177 13.99 20.81 -19.89
C LEU A 177 13.66 20.74 -18.40
N GLU A 178 12.44 20.29 -18.10
CA GLU A 178 11.98 20.02 -16.72
C GLU A 178 12.06 18.52 -16.45
N LEU A 179 13.05 18.12 -15.64
CA LEU A 179 13.20 16.73 -15.21
C LEU A 179 12.35 16.50 -13.96
N LEU A 180 11.20 15.85 -14.11
CA LEU A 180 10.30 15.48 -13.01
C LEU A 180 10.98 14.47 -12.06
N LEU A 181 11.35 14.91 -10.86
CA LEU A 181 12.15 14.11 -9.93
C LEU A 181 11.41 12.89 -9.38
N PRO A 182 10.13 12.97 -8.95
CA PRO A 182 9.40 11.79 -8.49
C PRO A 182 9.27 10.75 -9.60
N VAL A 183 8.87 11.17 -10.81
CA VAL A 183 8.69 10.28 -11.96
C VAL A 183 10.02 9.63 -12.37
N ALA A 184 11.09 10.41 -12.48
CA ALA A 184 12.41 9.90 -12.85
C ALA A 184 12.94 8.88 -11.83
N SER A 185 12.80 9.16 -10.53
CA SER A 185 13.26 8.26 -9.47
C SER A 185 12.45 6.96 -9.42
N ILE A 186 11.11 7.03 -9.53
CA ILE A 186 10.24 5.85 -9.61
C ILE A 186 10.59 5.00 -10.84
N ALA A 187 10.74 5.63 -12.01
CA ALA A 187 11.12 4.94 -13.24
C ALA A 187 12.49 4.24 -13.10
N MET A 188 13.46 4.90 -12.46
CA MET A 188 14.78 4.32 -12.21
C MET A 188 14.70 3.07 -11.32
N VAL A 189 13.83 3.07 -10.30
CA VAL A 189 13.59 1.89 -9.45
C VAL A 189 13.04 0.73 -10.28
N TYR A 190 12.07 0.98 -11.17
CA TYR A 190 11.51 -0.05 -12.05
C TYR A 190 12.53 -0.59 -13.04
N LEU A 191 13.28 0.28 -13.72
CA LEU A 191 14.31 -0.10 -14.69
C LEU A 191 15.43 -0.89 -14.02
N HIS A 192 15.86 -0.47 -12.83
CA HIS A 192 16.88 -1.18 -12.08
C HIS A 192 16.40 -2.57 -11.62
N PHE A 193 15.14 -2.71 -11.21
CA PHE A 193 14.54 -4.01 -10.87
C PHE A 193 14.41 -4.93 -12.09
N LEU A 194 13.96 -4.38 -13.22
CA LEU A 194 13.87 -5.07 -14.50
C LEU A 194 15.21 -5.67 -14.92
N ASN A 195 16.31 -4.95 -14.70
CA ASN A 195 17.66 -5.39 -15.06
C ASN A 195 18.22 -6.49 -14.13
N GLN A 196 17.55 -6.83 -13.02
CA GLN A 196 18.03 -7.88 -12.11
C GLN A 196 17.84 -9.27 -12.72
N ASN A 197 18.93 -10.01 -12.98
CA ASN A 197 18.85 -11.33 -13.60
C ASN A 197 18.08 -12.36 -12.76
N LYS A 198 18.19 -12.28 -11.43
CA LYS A 198 17.51 -13.17 -10.49
C LYS A 198 16.77 -12.36 -9.46
N VAL A 199 15.58 -12.81 -9.08
CA VAL A 199 14.76 -12.19 -8.04
C VAL A 199 14.46 -13.18 -6.92
N ASN A 200 14.45 -12.67 -5.71
CA ASN A 200 14.01 -13.36 -4.49
C ASN A 200 13.10 -12.43 -3.68
N HIS A 201 12.52 -12.95 -2.59
CA HIS A 201 11.59 -12.18 -1.77
C HIS A 201 12.28 -10.99 -1.09
N ASP A 202 13.47 -11.17 -0.53
CA ASP A 202 14.21 -10.09 0.13
C ASP A 202 14.49 -8.90 -0.81
N LEU A 203 14.83 -9.19 -2.06
CA LEU A 203 15.02 -8.18 -3.10
C LEU A 203 13.69 -7.48 -3.41
N LEU A 204 12.59 -8.20 -3.53
CA LEU A 204 11.28 -7.60 -3.78
C LEU A 204 10.88 -6.61 -2.65
N PHE A 205 11.03 -6.99 -1.38
CA PHE A 205 10.76 -6.09 -0.24
C PHE A 205 11.68 -4.87 -0.24
N PHE A 206 12.94 -5.03 -0.65
CA PHE A 206 13.91 -3.94 -0.71
C PHE A 206 13.48 -2.90 -1.73
N TYR A 207 13.06 -3.36 -2.92
CA TYR A 207 12.55 -2.47 -3.95
C TYR A 207 11.22 -1.81 -3.59
N PHE A 208 10.34 -2.46 -2.81
CA PHE A 208 9.18 -1.75 -2.27
C PHE A 208 9.58 -0.62 -1.31
N GLY A 209 10.54 -0.87 -0.42
CA GLY A 209 11.08 0.15 0.47
C GLY A 209 11.64 1.35 -0.29
N ILE A 210 12.48 1.11 -1.30
CA ILE A 210 13.03 2.18 -2.15
C ILE A 210 11.93 2.86 -2.96
N LEU A 211 10.99 2.11 -3.53
CA LEU A 211 9.91 2.67 -4.35
C LEU A 211 9.02 3.63 -3.54
N PHE A 212 8.53 3.22 -2.36
CA PHE A 212 7.73 4.09 -1.51
C PHE A 212 8.55 5.27 -0.97
N THR A 213 9.83 5.06 -0.68
CA THR A 213 10.73 6.16 -0.30
C THR A 213 10.89 7.17 -1.44
N ALA A 214 11.19 6.73 -2.65
CA ALA A 214 11.33 7.59 -3.84
C ALA A 214 10.04 8.37 -4.15
N THR A 215 8.89 7.72 -3.96
CA THR A 215 7.57 8.33 -4.14
C THR A 215 7.33 9.50 -3.18
N ILE A 216 7.77 9.36 -1.92
CA ILE A 216 7.50 10.32 -0.85
C ILE A 216 8.59 11.40 -0.75
N PHE A 217 9.85 11.04 -1.04
CA PHE A 217 11.00 11.91 -0.80
C PHE A 217 11.01 13.17 -1.66
N PHE A 218 10.56 13.07 -2.92
CA PHE A 218 10.58 14.19 -3.87
C PHE A 218 9.28 14.99 -3.92
N ILE A 219 8.33 14.73 -3.03
CA ILE A 219 7.07 15.48 -2.93
C ILE A 219 6.95 16.13 -1.55
N TYR A 220 5.91 16.94 -1.34
CA TYR A 220 5.52 17.45 -0.02
C TYR A 220 4.35 16.62 0.54
N PRO A 221 4.62 15.43 1.12
CA PRO A 221 3.58 14.50 1.53
C PRO A 221 2.84 15.00 2.78
N ALA A 222 1.60 14.52 2.97
CA ALA A 222 0.99 14.61 4.30
C ALA A 222 1.80 13.73 5.28
N PRO A 223 2.00 14.14 6.55
CA PRO A 223 2.82 13.40 7.52
C PRO A 223 2.43 11.93 7.70
N ALA A 224 1.16 11.59 7.45
CA ALA A 224 0.67 10.22 7.60
C ALA A 224 1.00 9.30 6.41
N TRP A 225 1.50 9.82 5.27
CA TRP A 225 1.88 9.01 4.10
C TRP A 225 3.13 8.18 4.34
N TYR A 226 3.94 8.54 5.34
CA TYR A 226 5.09 7.75 5.77
C TYR A 226 4.69 6.34 6.26
N ILE A 227 3.42 6.07 6.55
CA ILE A 227 2.91 4.70 6.77
C ILE A 227 3.26 3.78 5.58
N TRP A 228 3.35 4.30 4.36
CA TRP A 228 3.62 3.46 3.18
C TRP A 228 5.05 2.91 3.19
N LEU A 229 6.02 3.65 3.73
CA LEU A 229 7.44 3.27 3.71
C LEU A 229 7.89 2.53 4.97
N VAL A 230 7.37 2.90 6.14
CA VAL A 230 7.87 2.42 7.44
C VAL A 230 7.88 0.88 7.57
N PRO A 231 6.80 0.15 7.22
CA PRO A 231 6.78 -1.32 7.29
C PRO A 231 7.86 -2.00 6.43
N PHE A 232 8.22 -1.40 5.30
CA PHE A 232 9.24 -1.96 4.40
C PHE A 232 10.64 -1.60 4.90
N MET A 233 10.84 -0.38 5.40
CA MET A 233 12.13 0.07 5.92
C MET A 233 12.51 -0.64 7.22
N SER A 234 11.55 -0.97 8.09
CA SER A 234 11.79 -1.68 9.36
C SER A 234 12.43 -3.06 9.19
N ILE A 235 12.44 -3.61 7.98
CA ILE A 235 13.09 -4.89 7.66
C ILE A 235 14.62 -4.74 7.59
N TYR A 236 15.12 -3.56 7.25
CA TYR A 236 16.53 -3.33 6.90
C TYR A 236 17.34 -2.61 7.98
N PHE A 237 16.69 -1.79 8.80
CA PHE A 237 17.29 -1.20 10.00
C PHE A 237 17.05 -2.15 11.18
#